data_AF-A0A5P8E3L4-F1
#
_entry.id   AF-A0A5P8E3L4-F1
#
_cell.length_a   1.000
_cell.length_b   1.000
_cell.length_c   1.000
_cell.angle_alpha   90.00
_cell.angle_beta   90.00
_cell.angle_gamma   90.00
#
_symmetry.space_group_name_H-M   'P 1'
#
loop_
_entity.id
_entity.type
_entity.pdbx_description
1 polymer ?
#
loop_
_entity_poly.entity_id
_entity_poly.type
_entity_poly.pdbx_seq_one_letter_code
_entity_poly.pdbx_strand_id
1 'polypeptide(L)' 'MGKVKNTFELDNACCICGRTFSGKGHNPAPVRYDGVCCGVCNVNVVLKERFRLAKEREKL' A
#
# COMPACT_ATOMS: atom_id res chain seq x y z
N MET A 1 -33.42 1.52 3.78
CA MET A 1 -32.50 1.64 4.94
C MET A 1 -31.13 2.06 4.42
N GLY A 2 -30.93 3.37 4.21
CA GLY A 2 -29.62 3.90 3.82
C GLY A 2 -28.69 3.87 5.03
N LYS A 3 -27.58 3.16 4.93
CA LYS A 3 -26.58 3.13 6.01
C LYS A 3 -25.95 4.52 6.12
N VAL A 4 -26.27 5.23 7.19
CA VAL A 4 -25.60 6.47 7.59
C VAL A 4 -24.14 6.10 7.84
N LYS A 5 -23.23 6.49 6.95
CA LYS A 5 -21.78 6.36 7.17
C LYS A 5 -21.35 7.45 8.14
N ASN A 6 -21.57 7.22 9.43
CA ASN A 6 -20.96 8.04 10.47
C ASN A 6 -19.60 7.42 10.81
N THR A 7 -18.53 7.88 10.16
CA THR A 7 -17.15 7.87 10.67
C THR A 7 -16.25 8.65 9.72
N PHE A 8 -15.43 9.54 10.26
CA PHE A 8 -14.34 10.26 9.58
C PHE A 8 -13.21 9.28 9.19
N GLU A 9 -13.47 8.26 8.38
CA GLU A 9 -12.38 7.53 7.72
C GLU A 9 -11.79 8.48 6.67
N LEU A 10 -10.65 9.11 6.98
CA LEU A 10 -9.88 9.84 5.98
C LEU A 10 -9.58 8.88 4.83
N ASP A 11 -10.19 9.13 3.67
CA ASP A 11 -9.81 8.49 2.43
C ASP A 11 -8.34 8.84 2.15
N ASN A 12 -7.47 7.85 2.22
CA ASN A 12 -6.05 8.02 1.90
C ASN A 12 -5.84 7.80 0.40
N ALA A 13 -4.96 8.61 -0.21
CA ALA A 13 -4.54 8.39 -1.59
C ALA A 13 -3.30 7.49 -1.64
N CYS A 14 -3.34 6.46 -2.50
CA CYS A 14 -2.19 5.57 -2.69
C CYS A 14 -1.05 6.30 -3.39
N CYS A 15 0.14 6.38 -2.77
CA CYS A 15 1.33 7.00 -3.35
C CYS A 15 1.87 6.30 -4.62
N ILE A 16 1.40 5.09 -4.93
CA ILE A 16 1.84 4.32 -6.11
C ILE A 16 0.86 4.47 -7.28
N CYS A 17 -0.46 4.39 -7.03
CA CYS A 17 -1.46 4.37 -8.11
C CYS A 17 -2.49 5.51 -8.06
N GLY A 18 -2.41 6.40 -7.07
CA GLY A 18 -3.27 7.57 -6.93
C GLY A 18 -4.72 7.28 -6.48
N ARG A 19 -5.16 6.01 -6.44
CA ARG A 19 -6.51 5.65 -6.03
C ARG A 19 -6.72 5.89 -4.53
N THR A 20 -7.92 6.35 -4.18
CA THR A 20 -8.36 6.45 -2.78
C THR A 20 -8.63 5.07 -2.20
N PHE A 21 -8.36 4.91 -0.91
CA PHE A 21 -8.63 3.69 -0.17
C PHE A 21 -8.91 4.01 1.30
N SER A 22 -9.68 3.15 1.97
CA SER A 22 -9.98 3.27 3.40
C SER A 22 -8.93 2.57 4.28
N GLY A 23 -8.80 3.04 5.51
CA GLY A 23 -7.83 2.53 6.49
C GLY A 23 -6.43 3.15 6.37
N LYS A 24 -5.47 2.64 7.16
CA LYS A 24 -4.14 3.27 7.37
C LYS A 24 -3.17 3.13 6.19
N GLY A 25 -3.40 2.19 5.29
CA GLY A 25 -2.49 1.87 4.17
C GLY A 25 -1.28 1.03 4.59
N HIS A 26 -0.39 0.78 3.63
CA HIS A 26 0.80 -0.06 3.81
C HIS A 26 2.08 0.72 3.48
N ASN A 27 3.18 0.35 4.13
CA ASN A 27 4.51 0.89 3.82
C ASN A 27 4.85 0.60 2.35
N PRO A 28 5.13 1.61 1.52
CA PRO A 28 5.42 1.43 0.09
C PRO A 28 6.87 1.02 -0.21
N ALA A 29 7.76 0.99 0.80
CA ALA A 29 9.15 0.60 0.60
C ALA A 29 9.26 -0.88 0.20
N PRO A 30 10.16 -1.22 -0.73
CA PRO A 30 11.22 -0.38 -1.30
C PRO A 30 10.85 0.37 -2.59
N VAL A 31 9.60 0.32 -3.04
CA VAL A 31 9.17 0.91 -4.33
C VAL A 31 9.08 2.45 -4.24
N ARG A 32 8.63 2.95 -3.09
CA ARG A 32 8.70 4.38 -2.72
C ARG A 32 9.10 4.49 -1.25
N TYR A 33 9.61 5.65 -0.86
CA TYR A 33 10.03 5.93 0.52
C TYR A 33 9.18 7.00 1.21
N ASP A 34 8.15 7.49 0.53
CA ASP A 34 7.20 8.50 0.98
C ASP A 34 5.75 7.97 0.91
N GLY A 35 4.90 8.49 1.80
CA GLY A 35 3.46 8.20 1.81
C GLY A 35 3.10 6.76 2.17
N VAL A 36 1.88 6.36 1.80
CA VAL A 36 1.30 5.03 2.06
C VAL A 36 0.71 4.46 0.76
N CYS A 37 0.74 3.14 0.61
CA CYS A 37 0.12 2.46 -0.54
C CYS A 37 -1.13 1.68 -0.15
N CYS A 38 -2.06 1.53 -1.09
CA CYS A 38 -3.26 0.72 -0.89
C CYS A 38 -2.92 -0.78 -0.87
N GLY A 39 -3.84 -1.61 -0.37
CA GLY A 39 -3.66 -3.07 -0.31
C GLY A 39 -3.39 -3.71 -1.68
N VAL A 40 -4.01 -3.20 -2.75
CA VAL A 40 -3.81 -3.71 -4.12
C VAL A 40 -2.36 -3.50 -4.58
N CYS A 41 -1.81 -2.30 -4.37
CA CYS A 41 -0.42 -2.01 -4.71
C CYS A 41 0.57 -2.72 -3.76
N ASN A 42 0.21 -2.87 -2.49
CA ASN A 42 1.03 -3.63 -1.55
C ASN A 42 1.25 -5.06 -2.03
N VAL A 43 0.19 -5.78 -2.41
CA VAL A 43 0.29 -7.17 -2.89
C VAL A 43 0.95 -7.26 -4.27
N ASN A 44 0.54 -6.42 -5.21
CA ASN A 44 0.93 -6.60 -6.61
C ASN A 44 2.25 -5.94 -7.00
N VAL A 45 2.75 -5.00 -6.20
CA VAL A 45 3.95 -4.20 -6.50
C VAL A 45 4.96 -4.32 -5.37
N VAL A 46 4.59 -3.92 -4.14
CA VAL A 46 5.54 -3.78 -3.03
C VAL A 46 6.06 -5.13 -2.53
N LEU A 47 5.17 -6.08 -2.24
CA LEU A 47 5.57 -7.40 -1.74
C LEU A 47 6.41 -8.17 -2.77
N LYS A 48 6.09 -8.06 -4.06
CA LYS A 48 6.90 -8.69 -5.12
C LYS A 48 8.34 -8.18 -5.12
N GLU A 49 8.51 -6.87 -4.99
CA GLU A 49 9.85 -6.27 -4.94
C GLU A 49 10.60 -6.65 -3.67
N ARG A 50 9.92 -6.73 -2.52
CA ARG A 50 10.52 -7.24 -1.27
C ARG A 50 11.03 -8.67 -1.43
N PHE A 51 10.23 -9.55 -2.04
CA PHE A 51 10.64 -10.93 -2.29
C PHE A 51 11.79 -11.02 -3.28
N ARG A 52 11.82 -10.18 -4.32
CA ARG A 52 12.94 -10.10 -5.27
C ARG A 52 14.25 -9.77 -4.56
N LEU A 53 14.25 -8.71 -3.74
CA LEU A 53 15.44 -8.28 -2.98
C LEU A 53 15.86 -9.30 -1.92
N ALA A 54 14.91 -9.96 -1.24
CA ALA A 54 15.23 -11.02 -0.28
C ALA A 54 15.97 -12.18 -0.97
N LYS A 55 15.45 -12.63 -2.12
CA LYS A 55 16.09 -13.68 -2.94
C LYS A 55 17.48 -13.28 -3.46
N GLU A 56 17.72 -12.00 -3.72
CA GLU A 56 19.05 -11.51 -4.12
C GLU A 56 20.04 -11.52 -2.97
N ARG A 57 19.60 -11.18 -1.76
CA ARG A 57 20.43 -11.21 -0.55
C ARG A 57 20.83 -12.62 -0.14
N GLU A 58 19.99 -13.62 -0.39
CA GLU A 58 20.31 -15.03 -0.13
C GLU A 58 21.40 -15.60 -1.06
N LYS A 59 21.72 -14.90 -2.16
CA LYS A 59 22.76 -15.33 -3.12
C LYS A 59 24.14 -14.74 -2.82
N LEU A 60 24.25 -13.81 -1.88
CA LEU A 60 25.52 -13.28 -1.37
C LEU A 60 26.09 -14.20 -0.30
#